data_AF-A0A8B4GFZ4-F1
#
_entry.id   AF-A0A8B4GFZ4-F1
#
_cell.length_a   1.000
_cell.length_b   1.000
_cell.length_c   1.000
_cell.angle_alpha   90.00
_cell.angle_beta   90.00
_cell.angle_gamma   90.00
#
_symmetry.space_group_name_H-M   'P 1'
#
loop_
_entity.id
_entity.type
_entity.pdbx_description
1 polymer ?
#
loop_
_entity_poly.entity_id
_entity_poly.type
_entity_poly.pdbx_seq_one_letter_code
_entity_poly.pdbx_strand_id
1 'polypeptide(L)'
;MQDLIEEAYRLFAPYTVHFPLNICTCACCMPEDCQHELLSYRLREIPANNLAGYLGSVPLADEAATARDMKHFLPRILQALVNDEDVRSLDEMLLDKLRCDLPECWLEDEIRWLHRFAAAWFAHQIAAPRYEGCLSTWLVMFHFAGLDVTDELLALWTKSASETNALREFISLYLTIPYGANEPDWDKACYLPDHRPHREHLVTKLSVWFAAPHTRATFRHAFEQALLAGREKPEETLLWEQCYDWLA
;
A
#
# COMPACT_ATOMS: atom_id res chain seq x y z
N MET A 1 2.30 -11.31 -10.41
CA MET A 1 2.75 -11.20 -9.01
C MET A 1 3.76 -12.28 -8.62
N GLN A 2 3.53 -13.57 -8.88
CA GLN A 2 4.46 -14.63 -8.44
C GLN A 2 5.91 -14.45 -8.91
N ASP A 3 6.13 -14.07 -10.17
CA ASP A 3 7.50 -13.85 -10.69
C ASP A 3 8.26 -12.76 -9.94
N LEU A 4 7.57 -11.70 -9.50
CA LEU A 4 8.16 -10.65 -8.68
C LEU A 4 8.52 -11.21 -7.30
N ILE A 5 7.66 -12.03 -6.69
CA ILE A 5 7.98 -12.68 -5.41
C ILE A 5 9.23 -13.57 -5.55
N GLU A 6 9.36 -14.34 -6.63
CA GLU A 6 10.57 -15.13 -6.90
C GLU A 6 11.82 -14.27 -7.17
N GLU A 7 11.65 -13.09 -7.76
CA GLU A 7 12.72 -12.09 -7.88
C GLU A 7 13.12 -11.53 -6.51
N ALA A 8 12.15 -11.20 -5.65
CA ALA A 8 12.39 -10.71 -4.28
C ALA A 8 13.22 -11.70 -3.48
N TYR A 9 12.84 -12.98 -3.50
CA TYR A 9 13.58 -14.03 -2.79
C TYR A 9 15.02 -14.20 -3.27
N ARG A 10 15.33 -13.86 -4.53
CA ARG A 10 16.70 -13.87 -5.05
C ARG A 10 17.46 -12.59 -4.71
N LEU A 11 16.82 -11.44 -4.89
CA LEU A 11 17.39 -10.13 -4.66
C LEU A 11 17.80 -9.93 -3.19
N PHE A 12 16.94 -10.36 -2.27
CA PHE A 12 17.17 -10.20 -0.83
C PHE A 12 17.81 -11.43 -0.16
N ALA A 13 18.12 -12.50 -0.91
CA ALA A 13 18.79 -13.70 -0.38
C ALA A 13 20.10 -13.43 0.38
N PRO A 14 20.93 -12.44 0.00
CA PRO A 14 22.17 -12.16 0.75
C PRO A 14 21.94 -11.60 2.16
N TYR A 15 20.75 -11.09 2.47
CA TYR A 15 20.46 -10.53 3.79
C TYR A 15 20.11 -11.62 4.79
N THR A 16 20.79 -11.58 5.92
CA THR A 16 20.59 -12.48 7.05
C THR A 16 20.35 -11.68 8.31
N VAL A 17 19.55 -12.21 9.21
CA VAL A 17 19.36 -11.67 10.56
C VAL A 17 20.22 -12.42 11.57
N HIS A 18 20.57 -11.76 12.66
CA HIS A 18 21.30 -12.35 13.76
C HIS A 18 20.40 -12.42 14.99
N PHE A 19 20.65 -13.41 15.85
CA PHE A 19 20.01 -13.47 17.16
C PHE A 19 20.83 -12.67 18.19
N PRO A 20 20.19 -11.93 19.11
CA PRO A 20 18.74 -11.66 19.15
C PRO A 20 18.33 -10.75 17.99
N LEU A 21 17.10 -10.92 17.51
CA LEU A 21 16.54 -10.01 16.51
C LEU A 21 16.49 -8.60 17.10
N ASN A 22 16.73 -7.59 16.27
CA ASN A 22 16.47 -6.22 16.65
C ASN A 22 14.96 -6.01 16.69
N ILE A 23 14.31 -6.41 17.79
CA ILE A 23 12.87 -6.31 18.11
C ILE A 23 12.66 -6.16 19.61
N CYS A 24 11.44 -5.77 20.03
CA CYS A 24 11.05 -5.74 21.43
C CYS A 24 10.98 -7.17 22.01
N THR A 25 11.79 -7.43 23.03
CA THR A 25 11.91 -8.75 23.68
C THR A 25 11.07 -8.89 24.96
N CYS A 26 10.12 -7.96 25.21
CA CYS A 26 9.21 -8.10 26.35
C CYS A 26 8.35 -9.37 26.19
N ALA A 27 7.88 -9.92 27.31
CA ALA A 27 6.92 -11.04 27.33
C ALA A 27 5.60 -10.75 26.57
N CYS A 28 5.33 -9.47 26.28
CA CYS A 28 4.19 -8.99 25.51
C CYS A 28 4.38 -8.96 23.99
N CYS A 29 5.62 -8.94 23.51
CA CYS A 29 5.97 -8.79 22.10
C CYS A 29 6.53 -10.13 21.61
N MET A 30 7.85 -10.27 21.54
CA MET A 30 8.48 -11.48 21.05
C MET A 30 9.66 -11.89 21.94
N PRO A 31 9.40 -12.68 22.99
CA PRO A 31 10.45 -13.24 23.84
C PRO A 31 11.39 -14.16 23.04
N GLU A 32 12.54 -14.50 23.61
CA GLU A 32 13.62 -15.21 22.92
C GLU A 32 13.21 -16.57 22.33
N ASP A 33 12.35 -17.31 23.02
CA ASP A 33 11.78 -18.58 22.57
C ASP A 33 10.93 -18.40 21.29
N CYS A 34 10.11 -17.35 21.22
CA CYS A 34 9.37 -16.99 20.00
C CYS A 34 10.31 -16.60 18.84
N GLN A 35 11.41 -15.90 19.14
CA GLN A 35 12.43 -15.57 18.13
C GLN A 35 13.13 -16.81 17.59
N HIS A 36 13.52 -17.73 18.48
CA HIS A 36 14.10 -19.01 18.08
C HIS A 36 13.15 -19.82 17.21
N GLU A 37 11.86 -19.82 17.53
CA GLU A 37 10.84 -20.48 16.71
C GLU A 37 10.77 -19.84 15.31
N LEU A 38 10.64 -18.51 15.21
CA LEU A 38 10.62 -17.79 13.93
C LEU A 38 11.86 -18.12 13.07
N LEU A 39 13.04 -18.13 13.68
CA LEU A 39 14.31 -18.38 13.01
C LEU A 39 14.56 -19.87 12.70
N SER A 40 13.73 -20.78 13.22
CA SER A 40 13.81 -22.22 12.92
C SER A 40 13.19 -22.57 11.56
N TYR A 41 12.29 -21.73 11.04
CA TYR A 41 11.66 -21.93 9.75
C TYR A 41 12.58 -21.52 8.61
N ARG A 42 12.45 -22.18 7.46
CA ARG A 42 12.94 -21.61 6.20
C ARG A 42 12.14 -20.35 5.92
N LEU A 43 12.77 -19.29 5.39
CA LEU A 43 12.14 -17.99 5.15
C LEU A 43 10.77 -18.10 4.44
N ARG A 44 10.65 -18.96 3.43
CA ARG A 44 9.41 -19.22 2.67
C ARG A 44 8.31 -19.92 3.45
N GLU A 45 8.67 -20.61 4.52
CA GLU A 45 7.79 -21.46 5.31
C GLU A 45 7.44 -20.83 6.66
N ILE A 46 7.93 -19.62 6.95
CA ILE A 46 7.53 -18.88 8.15
C ILE A 46 6.01 -18.77 8.16
N PRO A 47 5.33 -19.26 9.20
CA PRO A 47 3.89 -19.13 9.33
C PRO A 47 3.44 -17.66 9.48
N ALA A 48 2.23 -17.34 9.01
CA ALA A 48 1.70 -15.98 9.03
C ALA A 48 1.63 -15.39 10.45
N ASN A 49 1.25 -16.19 11.45
CA ASN A 49 1.21 -15.79 12.86
C ASN A 49 2.60 -15.46 13.42
N ASN A 50 3.64 -16.21 13.07
CA ASN A 50 5.01 -15.90 13.49
C ASN A 50 5.51 -14.61 12.81
N LEU A 51 5.16 -14.42 11.52
CA LEU A 51 5.49 -13.18 10.80
C LEU A 51 4.75 -11.97 11.37
N ALA A 52 3.48 -12.13 11.76
CA ALA A 52 2.70 -11.11 12.45
C ALA A 52 3.32 -10.74 13.80
N GLY A 53 3.76 -11.74 14.57
CA GLY A 53 4.49 -11.54 15.82
C GLY A 53 5.77 -10.71 15.63
N TYR A 54 6.54 -11.02 14.58
CA TYR A 54 7.71 -10.23 14.19
C TYR A 54 7.32 -8.78 13.86
N LEU A 55 6.40 -8.57 12.91
CA LEU A 55 5.97 -7.25 12.44
C LEU A 55 5.38 -6.37 13.55
N GLY A 56 4.69 -6.98 14.53
CA GLY A 56 4.17 -6.30 15.71
C GLY A 56 5.24 -5.97 16.77
N SER A 57 6.43 -6.57 16.67
CA SER A 57 7.50 -6.46 17.68
C SER A 57 8.70 -5.62 17.20
N VAL A 58 8.78 -5.26 15.92
CA VAL A 58 9.90 -4.50 15.34
C VAL A 58 10.13 -3.17 16.09
N PRO A 59 11.37 -2.83 16.49
CA PRO A 59 11.66 -1.73 17.37
C PRO A 59 11.63 -0.41 16.60
N LEU A 60 11.28 0.66 17.32
CA LEU A 60 11.11 1.99 16.76
C LEU A 60 12.32 2.92 17.01
N ALA A 61 13.31 2.48 17.78
CA ALA A 61 14.40 3.36 18.23
C ALA A 61 15.54 3.50 17.21
N ASP A 62 15.97 2.39 16.59
CA ASP A 62 16.99 2.40 15.53
C ASP A 62 16.34 2.00 14.21
N GLU A 63 15.82 3.02 13.51
CA GLU A 63 15.09 2.86 12.26
C GLU A 63 15.96 2.28 11.14
N ALA A 64 17.25 2.60 11.11
CA ALA A 64 18.18 2.12 10.11
C ALA A 64 18.53 0.64 10.34
N ALA A 65 18.74 0.22 11.59
CA ALA A 65 18.93 -1.20 11.91
C ALA A 65 17.66 -2.01 11.61
N THR A 66 16.49 -1.48 11.97
CA THR A 66 15.18 -2.06 11.61
C THR A 66 15.03 -2.22 10.10
N ALA A 67 15.30 -1.17 9.32
CA ALA A 67 15.18 -1.22 7.86
C ALA A 67 16.09 -2.28 7.25
N ARG A 68 17.32 -2.45 7.78
CA ARG A 68 18.26 -3.50 7.34
C ARG A 68 17.75 -4.92 7.66
N ASP A 69 17.22 -5.15 8.86
CA ASP A 69 16.69 -6.46 9.26
C ASP A 69 15.44 -6.83 8.46
N MET A 70 14.59 -5.85 8.15
CA MET A 70 13.39 -6.05 7.33
C MET A 70 13.72 -6.66 5.97
N LYS A 71 14.90 -6.38 5.39
CA LYS A 71 15.31 -6.91 4.08
C LYS A 71 15.34 -8.44 4.06
N HIS A 72 15.72 -9.08 5.17
CA HIS A 72 15.70 -10.53 5.27
C HIS A 72 14.27 -11.09 5.16
N PHE A 73 13.31 -10.48 5.86
CA PHE A 73 11.93 -10.95 5.91
C PHE A 73 11.06 -10.44 4.75
N LEU A 74 11.51 -9.41 4.04
CA LEU A 74 10.73 -8.70 3.01
C LEU A 74 10.14 -9.63 1.93
N PRO A 75 10.88 -10.59 1.34
CA PRO A 75 10.28 -11.49 0.36
C PRO A 75 9.06 -12.27 0.90
N ARG A 76 9.14 -12.70 2.16
CA ARG A 76 8.07 -13.44 2.83
C ARG A 76 6.89 -12.54 3.22
N ILE A 77 7.16 -11.28 3.60
CA ILE A 77 6.14 -10.26 3.86
C ILE A 77 5.37 -9.93 2.58
N LEU A 78 6.06 -9.71 1.47
CA LEU A 78 5.40 -9.44 0.18
C LEU A 78 4.66 -10.66 -0.37
N GLN A 79 5.17 -11.87 -0.09
CA GLN A 79 4.43 -13.10 -0.38
C GLN A 79 3.13 -13.19 0.43
N ALA A 80 3.17 -12.87 1.73
CA ALA A 80 1.95 -12.80 2.56
C ALA A 80 0.95 -11.79 1.99
N LEU A 81 1.44 -10.60 1.60
CA LEU A 81 0.61 -9.59 0.94
C LEU A 81 -0.06 -10.16 -0.31
N VAL A 82 0.69 -10.79 -1.22
CA VAL A 82 0.12 -11.34 -2.47
C VAL A 82 -0.84 -12.50 -2.22
N ASN A 83 -0.59 -13.31 -1.20
CA ASN A 83 -1.40 -14.47 -0.84
C ASN A 83 -2.64 -14.15 0.02
N ASP A 84 -2.82 -12.87 0.39
CA ASP A 84 -3.89 -12.44 1.31
C ASP A 84 -3.79 -13.12 2.69
N GLU A 85 -2.57 -13.27 3.19
CA GLU A 85 -2.30 -13.80 4.53
C GLU A 85 -2.34 -12.68 5.58
N ASP A 86 -3.06 -12.91 6.67
CA ASP A 86 -3.16 -11.96 7.79
C ASP A 86 -1.85 -11.95 8.61
N VAL A 87 -0.98 -10.99 8.28
CA VAL A 87 0.32 -10.77 8.94
C VAL A 87 0.42 -9.39 9.60
N ARG A 88 -0.62 -8.55 9.46
CA ARG A 88 -0.67 -7.21 10.04
C ARG A 88 -2.13 -6.81 10.19
N SER A 89 -2.50 -6.24 11.33
CA SER A 89 -3.88 -5.81 11.58
C SER A 89 -4.37 -4.64 10.73
N LEU A 90 -3.44 -3.87 10.15
CA LEU A 90 -3.72 -2.74 9.27
C LEU A 90 -2.82 -2.86 8.04
N ASP A 91 -3.45 -2.94 6.87
CA ASP A 91 -2.78 -3.10 5.58
C ASP A 91 -1.87 -1.91 5.27
N GLU A 92 -2.29 -0.69 5.60
CA GLU A 92 -1.48 0.55 5.48
C GLU A 92 -0.17 0.47 6.26
N MET A 93 -0.13 -0.31 7.34
CA MET A 93 1.03 -0.40 8.21
C MET A 93 1.96 -1.56 7.86
N LEU A 94 1.66 -2.37 6.84
CA LEU A 94 2.42 -3.59 6.55
C LEU A 94 3.91 -3.30 6.28
N LEU A 95 4.19 -2.26 5.51
CA LEU A 95 5.54 -1.91 5.04
C LEU A 95 6.14 -0.70 5.77
N ASP A 96 5.52 -0.24 6.86
CA ASP A 96 5.89 1.00 7.55
C ASP A 96 7.29 1.00 8.19
N LYS A 97 7.92 -0.18 8.29
CA LYS A 97 9.27 -0.38 8.84
C LYS A 97 10.36 -0.45 7.77
N LEU A 98 10.02 -0.36 6.48
CA LEU A 98 11.02 -0.43 5.42
C LEU A 98 11.90 0.82 5.35
N ARG A 99 11.31 2.00 5.57
CA ARG A 99 12.03 3.29 5.57
C ARG A 99 12.96 3.42 4.36
N CYS A 100 12.36 3.30 3.17
CA CYS A 100 13.06 3.43 1.88
C CYS A 100 13.65 4.84 1.69
N ASP A 101 13.25 5.80 2.52
CA ASP A 101 13.78 7.15 2.63
C ASP A 101 15.17 7.23 3.31
N LEU A 102 15.68 6.11 3.86
CA LEU A 102 17.02 5.99 4.43
C LEU A 102 18.01 5.44 3.38
N PRO A 103 18.72 6.31 2.62
CA PRO A 103 19.55 5.87 1.49
C PRO A 103 20.72 4.95 1.90
N GLU A 104 21.17 5.00 3.15
CA GLU A 104 22.21 4.12 3.68
C GLU A 104 21.75 2.66 3.88
N CYS A 105 20.45 2.39 3.86
CA CYS A 105 19.88 1.06 4.06
C CYS A 105 19.56 0.32 2.75
N TRP A 106 19.42 1.06 1.65
CA TRP A 106 18.87 0.57 0.40
C TRP A 106 19.80 0.80 -0.79
N LEU A 107 20.05 -0.26 -1.55
CA LEU A 107 20.74 -0.19 -2.82
C LEU A 107 19.77 0.27 -3.91
N GLU A 108 20.31 0.93 -4.93
CA GLU A 108 19.50 1.47 -6.03
C GLU A 108 18.66 0.39 -6.74
N ASP A 109 19.25 -0.80 -6.97
CA ASP A 109 18.54 -1.90 -7.62
C ASP A 109 17.37 -2.45 -6.77
N GLU A 110 17.45 -2.34 -5.43
CA GLU A 110 16.39 -2.76 -4.52
C GLU A 110 15.24 -1.77 -4.51
N ILE A 111 15.54 -0.47 -4.47
CA ILE A 111 14.52 0.57 -4.63
C ILE A 111 13.85 0.46 -6.00
N ARG A 112 14.64 0.29 -7.07
CA ARG A 112 14.09 0.10 -8.42
C ARG A 112 13.18 -1.12 -8.49
N TRP A 113 13.54 -2.21 -7.81
CA TRP A 113 12.69 -3.39 -7.72
C TRP A 113 11.40 -3.12 -6.93
N LEU A 114 11.47 -2.40 -5.81
CA LEU A 114 10.30 -2.01 -5.02
C LEU A 114 9.34 -1.11 -5.79
N HIS A 115 9.83 -0.17 -6.61
CA HIS A 115 9.00 0.63 -7.52
C HIS A 115 8.23 -0.27 -8.50
N ARG A 116 8.93 -1.22 -9.15
CA ARG A 116 8.29 -2.19 -10.05
C ARG A 116 7.24 -3.03 -9.34
N PHE A 117 7.54 -3.48 -8.12
CA PHE A 117 6.59 -4.23 -7.30
C PHE A 117 5.36 -3.38 -6.97
N ALA A 118 5.55 -2.14 -6.52
CA ALA A 118 4.46 -1.24 -6.16
C ALA A 118 3.53 -0.96 -7.34
N ALA A 119 4.08 -0.64 -8.51
CA ALA A 119 3.31 -0.43 -9.73
C ALA A 119 2.54 -1.69 -10.16
N ALA A 120 3.17 -2.87 -10.11
CA ALA A 120 2.53 -4.13 -10.48
C ALA A 120 1.42 -4.54 -9.48
N TRP A 121 1.67 -4.37 -8.18
CA TRP A 121 0.67 -4.59 -7.14
C TRP A 121 -0.51 -3.66 -7.33
N PHE A 122 -0.26 -2.36 -7.48
CA PHE A 122 -1.32 -1.37 -7.64
C PHE A 122 -2.15 -1.60 -8.91
N ALA A 123 -1.52 -1.94 -10.04
CA ALA A 123 -2.22 -2.34 -11.25
C ALA A 123 -3.09 -3.59 -11.04
N HIS A 124 -2.60 -4.57 -10.29
CA HIS A 124 -3.37 -5.77 -9.93
C HIS A 124 -4.62 -5.40 -9.11
N GLN A 125 -4.45 -4.50 -8.13
CA GLN A 125 -5.54 -4.04 -7.27
C GLN A 125 -6.54 -3.13 -8.01
N ILE A 126 -6.12 -2.40 -9.04
CA ILE A 126 -7.07 -1.69 -9.93
C ILE A 126 -7.92 -2.70 -10.69
N ALA A 127 -7.31 -3.76 -11.23
CA ALA A 127 -8.03 -4.75 -12.03
C ALA A 127 -8.96 -5.62 -11.16
N ALA A 128 -8.51 -6.02 -9.98
CA ALA A 128 -9.24 -6.84 -9.03
C ALA A 128 -9.00 -6.33 -7.60
N PRO A 129 -9.73 -5.29 -7.16
CA PRO A 129 -9.62 -4.78 -5.80
C PRO A 129 -9.87 -5.88 -4.78
N ARG A 130 -9.04 -5.94 -3.74
CA ARG A 130 -9.23 -6.89 -2.63
C ARG A 130 -10.53 -6.58 -1.87
N TYR A 131 -10.77 -5.30 -1.64
CA TYR A 131 -11.96 -4.74 -1.02
C TYR A 131 -12.19 -3.33 -1.54
N GLU A 132 -13.40 -2.80 -1.33
CA GLU A 132 -13.75 -1.44 -1.76
C GLU A 132 -12.94 -0.38 -0.99
N GLY A 133 -12.36 0.56 -1.73
CA GLY A 133 -11.52 1.63 -1.18
C GLY A 133 -10.08 1.20 -0.92
N CYS A 134 -9.66 -0.01 -1.32
CA CYS A 134 -8.32 -0.50 -1.02
C CYS A 134 -7.21 0.30 -1.74
N LEU A 135 -7.49 1.01 -2.84
CA LEU A 135 -6.45 1.77 -3.54
C LEU A 135 -5.87 2.90 -2.68
N SER A 136 -6.68 3.56 -1.85
CA SER A 136 -6.16 4.56 -0.91
C SER A 136 -5.29 3.90 0.16
N THR A 137 -5.70 2.75 0.70
CA THR A 137 -4.88 1.94 1.63
C THR A 137 -3.51 1.61 1.05
N TRP A 138 -3.43 1.17 -0.22
CA TRP A 138 -2.14 0.82 -0.83
C TRP A 138 -1.24 2.04 -1.06
N LEU A 139 -1.82 3.20 -1.41
CA LEU A 139 -1.07 4.46 -1.50
C LEU A 139 -0.46 4.83 -0.14
N VAL A 140 -1.22 4.69 0.94
CA VAL A 140 -0.74 4.92 2.30
C VAL A 140 0.33 3.91 2.69
N MET A 141 0.15 2.62 2.36
CA MET A 141 1.13 1.58 2.64
C MET A 141 2.51 1.90 2.05
N PHE A 142 2.58 2.28 0.77
CA PHE A 142 3.85 2.64 0.14
C PHE A 142 4.40 3.98 0.64
N HIS A 143 3.52 4.94 0.96
CA HIS A 143 3.94 6.19 1.57
C HIS A 143 4.61 5.95 2.94
N PHE A 144 3.99 5.14 3.81
CA PHE A 144 4.59 4.78 5.11
C PHE A 144 5.84 3.92 4.98
N ALA A 145 6.00 3.18 3.88
CA ALA A 145 7.25 2.51 3.56
C ALA A 145 8.40 3.47 3.22
N GLY A 146 8.13 4.77 3.05
CA GLY A 146 9.11 5.76 2.59
C GLY A 146 9.44 5.64 1.10
N LEU A 147 8.60 4.94 0.32
CA LEU A 147 8.83 4.69 -1.10
C LEU A 147 8.21 5.81 -1.94
N ASP A 148 9.02 6.52 -2.73
CA ASP A 148 8.55 7.64 -3.56
C ASP A 148 7.89 7.16 -4.87
N VAL A 149 6.70 6.56 -4.74
CA VAL A 149 5.91 6.01 -5.86
C VAL A 149 4.54 6.67 -6.01
N THR A 150 4.12 7.53 -5.09
CA THR A 150 2.76 8.09 -5.05
C THR A 150 2.33 8.68 -6.39
N ASP A 151 3.15 9.53 -7.01
CA ASP A 151 2.78 10.19 -8.28
C ASP A 151 2.66 9.18 -9.43
N GLU A 152 3.52 8.16 -9.45
CA GLU A 152 3.48 7.07 -10.43
C GLU A 152 2.18 6.26 -10.30
N LEU A 153 1.81 5.90 -9.07
CA LEU A 153 0.60 5.12 -8.80
C LEU A 153 -0.68 5.91 -9.09
N LEU A 154 -0.71 7.21 -8.77
CA LEU A 154 -1.83 8.10 -9.11
C LEU A 154 -1.97 8.28 -10.62
N ALA A 155 -0.86 8.43 -11.36
CA ALA A 155 -0.87 8.47 -12.81
C ALA A 155 -1.37 7.15 -13.42
N LEU A 156 -0.96 6.01 -12.85
CA LEU A 156 -1.45 4.69 -13.23
C LEU A 156 -2.96 4.54 -13.01
N TRP A 157 -3.49 5.06 -11.89
CA TRP A 157 -4.93 5.08 -11.63
C TRP A 157 -5.67 5.90 -12.69
N THR A 158 -5.23 7.13 -12.97
CA THR A 158 -5.84 7.98 -14.00
C THR A 158 -5.81 7.32 -15.37
N LYS A 159 -4.68 6.70 -15.74
CA LYS A 159 -4.55 5.96 -17.01
C LYS A 159 -5.51 4.77 -17.09
N SER A 160 -5.88 4.19 -15.96
CA SER A 160 -6.77 3.04 -15.86
C SER A 160 -8.24 3.44 -15.64
N ALA A 161 -8.60 4.73 -15.76
CA ALA A 161 -9.97 5.20 -15.52
C ALA A 161 -11.03 4.51 -16.40
N SER A 162 -10.64 3.94 -17.55
CA SER A 162 -11.55 3.14 -18.36
C SER A 162 -11.97 1.82 -17.71
N GLU A 163 -11.28 1.34 -16.67
CA GLU A 163 -11.63 0.11 -15.96
C GLU A 163 -12.76 0.38 -14.96
N THR A 164 -13.77 -0.50 -14.93
CA THR A 164 -14.93 -0.35 -14.03
C THR A 164 -14.52 -0.26 -12.55
N ASN A 165 -13.53 -1.05 -12.13
CA ASN A 165 -13.06 -1.03 -10.76
C ASN A 165 -12.28 0.26 -10.42
N ALA A 166 -11.55 0.84 -11.38
CA ALA A 166 -10.91 2.14 -11.18
C ALA A 166 -11.93 3.25 -10.93
N LEU A 167 -13.09 3.21 -11.61
CA LEU A 167 -14.20 4.14 -11.41
C LEU A 167 -14.85 3.97 -10.04
N ARG A 168 -15.10 2.73 -9.60
CA ARG A 168 -15.65 2.44 -8.27
C ARG A 168 -14.76 2.96 -7.15
N GLU A 169 -13.46 2.72 -7.22
CA GLU A 169 -12.51 3.23 -6.23
C GLU A 169 -12.47 4.77 -6.22
N PHE A 170 -12.64 5.42 -7.38
CA PHE A 170 -12.72 6.88 -7.46
C PHE A 170 -14.00 7.40 -6.80
N ILE A 171 -15.12 6.70 -6.98
CA ILE A 171 -16.37 6.97 -6.27
C ILE A 171 -16.17 6.85 -4.76
N SER A 172 -15.44 5.84 -4.28
CA SER A 172 -15.15 5.71 -2.85
C SER A 172 -14.47 6.96 -2.29
N LEU A 173 -13.58 7.63 -3.05
CA LEU A 173 -13.04 8.94 -2.68
C LEU A 173 -14.11 10.04 -2.70
N TYR A 174 -14.89 10.12 -3.78
CA TYR A 174 -15.99 11.09 -3.91
C TYR A 174 -16.97 11.04 -2.72
N LEU A 175 -17.30 9.84 -2.22
CA LEU A 175 -18.19 9.65 -1.08
C LEU A 175 -17.64 10.20 0.25
N THR A 176 -16.34 10.47 0.33
CA THR A 176 -15.73 11.08 1.52
C THR A 176 -15.70 12.61 1.49
N ILE A 177 -16.17 13.23 0.40
CA ILE A 177 -16.24 14.70 0.27
C ILE A 177 -17.31 15.24 1.22
N PRO A 178 -16.95 16.13 2.17
CA PRO A 178 -17.93 16.78 3.03
C PRO A 178 -18.91 17.65 2.24
N TYR A 179 -20.14 17.80 2.73
CA TYR A 179 -21.12 18.70 2.11
C TYR A 179 -20.58 20.13 1.98
N GLY A 180 -20.58 20.67 0.76
CA GLY A 180 -20.08 22.01 0.44
C GLY A 180 -18.55 22.10 0.24
N ALA A 181 -17.83 20.98 0.30
CA ALA A 181 -16.41 20.90 -0.03
C ALA A 181 -16.19 20.47 -1.50
N ASN A 182 -14.95 20.68 -1.97
CA ASN A 182 -14.52 20.30 -3.32
C ASN A 182 -13.41 19.24 -3.30
N GLU A 183 -13.03 18.74 -2.13
CA GLU A 183 -12.02 17.71 -1.96
C GLU A 183 -12.43 16.66 -0.91
N PRO A 184 -11.90 15.43 -1.00
CA PRO A 184 -12.12 14.37 -0.03
C PRO A 184 -11.69 14.79 1.38
N ASP A 185 -12.41 14.30 2.39
CA ASP A 185 -11.87 14.26 3.74
C ASP A 185 -10.81 13.15 3.80
N TRP A 186 -9.54 13.52 3.59
CA TRP A 186 -8.44 12.57 3.50
C TRP A 186 -8.23 11.75 4.78
N ASP A 187 -8.68 12.24 5.94
CA ASP A 187 -8.64 11.47 7.19
C ASP A 187 -9.72 10.39 7.26
N LYS A 188 -10.78 10.51 6.46
CA LYS A 188 -11.76 9.44 6.26
C LYS A 188 -11.39 8.51 5.11
N ALA A 189 -10.79 9.06 4.05
CA ALA A 189 -10.41 8.28 2.87
C ALA A 189 -9.16 7.41 3.09
N CYS A 190 -8.29 7.81 4.03
CA CYS A 190 -7.01 7.19 4.29
C CYS A 190 -6.76 7.09 5.81
N TYR A 191 -6.16 5.99 6.28
CA TYR A 191 -5.67 5.91 7.66
C TYR A 191 -4.37 6.73 7.83
N LEU A 192 -4.49 7.97 8.29
CA LEU A 192 -3.38 8.93 8.41
C LEU A 192 -3.24 9.50 9.83
N PRO A 193 -2.76 8.71 10.81
CA PRO A 193 -2.68 9.18 12.19
C PRO A 193 -1.61 10.28 12.36
N ASP A 194 -1.89 11.26 13.22
CA ASP A 194 -1.12 12.50 13.38
C ASP A 194 0.38 12.32 13.65
N HIS A 195 0.77 11.21 14.27
CA HIS A 195 2.17 10.93 14.62
C HIS A 195 3.00 10.40 13.43
N ARG A 196 2.41 10.18 12.26
CA ARG A 196 3.12 9.64 11.10
C ARG A 196 3.86 10.75 10.35
N PRO A 197 5.16 10.55 10.05
CA PRO A 197 5.94 11.54 9.34
C PRO A 197 5.37 11.72 7.91
N HIS A 198 5.52 12.93 7.38
CA HIS A 198 5.17 13.28 6.00
C HIS A 198 3.71 13.06 5.58
N ARG A 199 2.77 12.90 6.52
CA ARG A 199 1.32 12.85 6.26
C ARG A 199 0.86 13.96 5.32
N GLU A 200 1.25 15.20 5.58
CA GLU A 200 0.86 16.38 4.79
C GLU A 200 1.36 16.30 3.34
N HIS A 201 2.49 15.63 3.09
CA HIS A 201 3.04 15.43 1.75
C HIS A 201 2.14 14.51 0.92
N LEU A 202 1.69 13.39 1.50
CA LEU A 202 0.74 12.50 0.83
C LEU A 202 -0.58 13.21 0.56
N VAL A 203 -1.15 13.86 1.57
CA VAL A 203 -2.40 14.64 1.42
C VAL A 203 -2.27 15.69 0.32
N THR A 204 -1.14 16.40 0.26
CA THR A 204 -0.89 17.38 -0.81
C THR A 204 -0.87 16.72 -2.19
N LYS A 205 -0.16 15.61 -2.37
CA LYS A 205 -0.12 14.87 -3.64
C LYS A 205 -1.52 14.39 -4.06
N LEU A 206 -2.28 13.86 -3.11
CA LEU A 206 -3.66 13.39 -3.31
C LEU A 206 -4.59 14.54 -3.73
N SER A 207 -4.61 15.65 -3.00
CA SER A 207 -5.42 16.84 -3.34
C SER A 207 -5.03 17.42 -4.70
N VAL A 208 -3.73 17.54 -4.99
CA VAL A 208 -3.24 18.04 -6.29
C VAL A 208 -3.70 17.14 -7.42
N TRP A 209 -3.57 15.83 -7.29
CA TRP A 209 -4.02 14.87 -8.30
C TRP A 209 -5.54 14.90 -8.49
N PHE A 210 -6.30 14.90 -7.40
CA PHE A 210 -7.76 14.85 -7.43
C PHE A 210 -8.37 16.12 -8.04
N ALA A 211 -7.77 17.29 -7.75
CA ALA A 211 -8.19 18.57 -8.29
C ALA A 211 -7.66 18.84 -9.71
N ALA A 212 -6.67 18.06 -10.20
CA ALA A 212 -6.04 18.31 -11.49
C ALA A 212 -7.07 18.25 -12.64
N PRO A 213 -7.13 19.28 -13.53
CA PRO A 213 -8.08 19.30 -14.64
C PRO A 213 -7.98 18.07 -15.55
N HIS A 214 -6.76 17.57 -15.77
CA HIS A 214 -6.54 16.37 -16.57
C HIS A 214 -7.13 15.11 -15.92
N THR A 215 -6.92 14.91 -14.61
CA THR A 215 -7.52 13.80 -13.86
C THR A 215 -9.03 13.86 -13.90
N ARG A 216 -9.61 15.02 -13.55
CA ARG A 216 -11.06 15.23 -13.54
C ARG A 216 -11.69 14.97 -14.91
N ALA A 217 -11.10 15.52 -15.98
CA ALA A 217 -11.59 15.31 -17.35
C ALA A 217 -11.50 13.83 -17.78
N THR A 218 -10.42 13.13 -17.40
CA THR A 218 -10.22 11.72 -17.73
C THR A 218 -11.26 10.84 -17.06
N PHE A 219 -11.48 11.01 -15.75
CA PHE A 219 -12.50 10.26 -15.03
C PHE A 219 -13.91 10.62 -15.49
N ARG A 220 -14.20 11.90 -15.75
CA ARG A 220 -15.50 12.32 -16.28
C ARG A 220 -15.84 11.63 -17.60
N HIS A 221 -14.90 11.65 -18.54
CA HIS A 221 -15.08 10.96 -19.83
C HIS A 221 -15.27 9.45 -19.63
N ALA A 222 -14.50 8.84 -18.74
CA ALA A 222 -14.62 7.42 -18.47
C ALA A 222 -15.98 7.04 -17.83
N PHE A 223 -16.51 7.86 -16.91
CA PHE A 223 -17.86 7.69 -16.38
C PHE A 223 -18.93 7.80 -17.46
N GLU A 224 -18.85 8.82 -18.32
CA GLU A 224 -19.77 8.99 -19.45
C GLU A 224 -19.81 7.73 -20.33
N GLN A 225 -18.64 7.24 -20.75
CA GLN A 225 -18.55 6.03 -21.57
C GLN A 225 -19.07 4.79 -20.83
N ALA A 226 -18.89 4.73 -19.51
CA ALA A 226 -19.35 3.59 -18.72
C ALA A 226 -20.88 3.56 -18.53
N LEU A 227 -21.48 4.72 -18.22
CA LEU A 227 -22.93 4.90 -18.11
C LEU A 227 -23.63 4.63 -19.45
N LEU A 228 -23.08 5.13 -20.57
CA LEU A 228 -23.63 4.86 -21.90
C LEU A 228 -23.59 3.37 -22.28
N ALA A 229 -22.60 2.64 -21.76
CA ALA A 229 -22.44 1.21 -21.99
C ALA A 229 -23.17 0.33 -20.95
N GLY A 230 -23.74 0.92 -19.89
CA GLY A 230 -24.39 0.18 -18.79
C GLY A 230 -23.44 -0.77 -18.07
N ARG A 231 -22.21 -0.32 -17.75
CA ARG A 231 -21.18 -1.14 -17.09
C ARG A 231 -21.34 -1.20 -15.57
N GLU A 232 -22.05 -0.24 -15.01
CA GLU A 232 -22.43 -0.18 -13.61
C GLU A 232 -23.52 -1.19 -13.28
N LYS A 233 -23.66 -1.51 -11.99
CA LYS A 233 -24.86 -2.22 -11.53
C LYS A 233 -26.04 -1.25 -11.43
N PRO A 234 -27.30 -1.69 -11.61
CA PRO A 234 -28.46 -0.81 -11.54
C PRO A 234 -28.57 0.01 -10.24
N GLU A 235 -28.12 -0.56 -9.12
CA GLU A 235 -28.09 0.13 -7.82
C GLU A 235 -26.99 1.20 -7.70
N GLU A 236 -25.97 1.16 -8.58
CA GLU A 236 -24.85 2.10 -8.61
C GLU A 236 -25.12 3.31 -9.54
N THR A 237 -26.08 3.21 -10.47
CA THR A 237 -26.31 4.21 -11.54
C THR A 237 -26.44 5.64 -11.01
N LEU A 238 -27.28 5.88 -9.99
CA LEU A 238 -27.48 7.23 -9.44
C LEU A 238 -26.17 7.82 -8.90
N LEU A 239 -25.35 6.99 -8.24
CA LEU A 239 -24.09 7.44 -7.66
C LEU A 239 -23.05 7.77 -8.75
N TRP A 240 -23.04 6.97 -9.82
CA TRP A 240 -22.17 7.22 -10.97
C TRP A 240 -22.55 8.50 -11.72
N GLU A 241 -23.85 8.73 -11.94
CA GLU A 241 -24.36 9.97 -12.53
C GLU A 241 -23.99 11.19 -11.67
N GLN A 242 -24.15 11.09 -10.34
CA GLN A 242 -23.76 12.16 -9.42
C GLN A 242 -22.26 12.47 -9.46
N CYS A 243 -21.42 11.44 -9.51
CA CYS A 243 -19.98 11.63 -9.61
C CYS A 243 -19.59 12.25 -10.97
N TYR A 244 -20.19 11.77 -12.06
CA TYR A 244 -20.02 12.33 -13.41
C TYR A 244 -20.39 13.82 -13.47
N ASP A 245 -21.55 14.19 -12.94
CA ASP A 245 -22.03 15.58 -12.91
C ASP A 245 -21.15 16.46 -12.01
N TRP A 246 -20.69 15.93 -10.88
CA TRP A 246 -19.78 16.66 -9.97
C TRP A 246 -18.40 16.92 -10.58
N LEU A 247 -17.95 16.06 -11.49
CA LEU A 247 -16.69 16.26 -12.22
C LEU A 247 -16.77 17.35 -13.29
N ALA A 248 -17.97 17.89 -13.56
CA ALA A 248 -18.22 18.84 -14.65
C ALA A 248 -17.57 20.22 -14.50
#